data_AF-A0AAV9UBM1-F1
#
_entry.id   AF-A0AAV9UBM1-F1
#
_cell.length_a   1.000
_cell.length_b   1.000
_cell.length_c   1.000
_cell.angle_alpha   90.00
_cell.angle_beta   90.00
_cell.angle_gamma   90.00
#
_symmetry.space_group_name_H-M   'P 1'
#
loop_
_entity.id
_entity.type
_entity.pdbx_description
1 polymer ?
#
loop_
_entity_poly.entity_id
_entity_poly.type
_entity_poly.pdbx_seq_one_letter_code
_entity_poly.pdbx_strand_id
1 'polypeptide(L)'
;MASHKLDLSGFKRLGPSTYPATIPPSTIAKSHKGRITLPIRIPTAHDKHPAAKPVFHYLFVKPHDPQYTPIINAHPNINGRSLFLFAVPFDATVHHFRALFTALGGGRIETVIFSDEPLPPRPTNIDEDTLIKNKNKKRKRNGPQQQQETAETAQWPPLWNRQLHAPDTTAVAVFVDAKACELAMKAVEANSTDNPRLDYFWGDGIGKGADIPELGRARYEEYIQRSYPDTERLQKFVDDSLAAYDARIKAEEEERRRKANEPDEDGFVTVVRSSRPRPPPSAEEIAERLKKEEKKAKKGFLSDFYRFQQREVKKEQAKQLLSQFEDARQQLHKRRKDKSV
;
A
#
# COMPACT_ATOMS: atom_id res chain seq x y z
N MET A 1 58.37 -53.82 27.33
CA MET A 1 57.28 -52.89 27.70
C MET A 1 55.98 -53.65 27.57
N ALA A 2 55.33 -53.97 28.69
CA ALA A 2 54.18 -54.86 28.74
C ALA A 2 52.93 -54.16 28.19
N SER A 3 52.26 -54.77 27.20
CA SER A 3 50.97 -54.30 26.70
C SER A 3 49.86 -54.78 27.64
N HIS A 4 49.35 -53.90 28.48
CA HIS A 4 48.11 -54.14 29.22
C HIS A 4 46.93 -54.15 28.23
N LYS A 5 46.38 -55.33 27.96
CA LYS A 5 45.06 -55.46 27.32
C LYS A 5 44.01 -55.28 28.42
N LEU A 6 43.25 -54.20 28.34
CA LEU A 6 42.08 -53.96 29.20
C LEU A 6 41.01 -55.03 28.90
N ASP A 7 40.63 -55.77 29.93
CA ASP A 7 39.58 -56.78 29.87
C ASP A 7 38.21 -56.09 29.92
N LEU A 8 37.53 -56.06 28.78
CA LEU A 8 36.21 -55.43 28.59
C LEU A 8 35.05 -56.40 28.81
N SER A 9 35.31 -57.61 29.30
CA SER A 9 34.29 -58.64 29.55
C SER A 9 33.27 -58.26 30.63
N GLY A 10 33.58 -57.27 31.49
CA GLY A 10 32.68 -56.74 32.51
C GLY A 10 31.67 -55.69 32.03
N PHE A 11 31.84 -55.14 30.81
CA PHE A 11 30.87 -54.19 30.25
C PHE A 11 29.75 -54.94 29.55
N LYS A 12 28.63 -55.09 30.26
CA LYS A 12 27.35 -55.56 29.70
C LYS A 12 27.04 -54.70 28.47
N ARG A 13 27.20 -55.24 27.25
CA ARG A 13 26.68 -54.61 26.04
C ARG A 13 25.16 -54.52 26.23
N LEU A 14 24.65 -53.33 26.51
CA LEU A 14 23.23 -53.06 26.45
C LEU A 14 22.82 -53.36 25.01
N GLY A 15 22.05 -54.44 24.80
CA GLY A 15 21.39 -54.68 23.53
C GLY A 15 20.52 -53.48 23.14
N PRO A 16 20.05 -53.37 21.88
CA PRO A 16 19.16 -52.29 21.49
C PRO A 16 17.97 -52.31 22.43
N SER A 17 17.90 -51.30 23.31
CA SER A 17 16.82 -51.13 24.25
C SER A 17 15.55 -50.94 23.44
N THR A 18 14.80 -52.02 23.27
CA THR A 18 13.39 -51.97 22.86
C THR A 18 12.65 -51.35 24.03
N TYR A 19 12.74 -50.03 24.16
CA TYR A 19 11.82 -49.27 24.98
C TYR A 19 10.41 -49.57 24.46
N PRO A 20 9.47 -50.04 25.31
CA PRO A 20 8.08 -50.13 24.89
C PRO A 20 7.67 -48.75 24.41
N ALA A 21 7.15 -48.71 23.18
CA ALA A 21 6.74 -47.51 22.46
C ALA A 21 5.47 -46.87 23.05
N THR A 22 5.42 -46.72 24.36
CA THR A 22 4.35 -45.99 25.03
C THR A 22 4.70 -44.51 24.94
N ILE A 23 4.22 -43.87 23.88
CA ILE A 23 4.26 -42.42 23.73
C ILE A 23 3.59 -41.83 24.98
N PRO A 24 4.24 -40.90 25.71
CA PRO A 24 3.60 -40.27 26.87
C PRO A 24 2.30 -39.58 26.43
N PRO A 25 1.24 -39.61 27.26
CA PRO A 25 -0.02 -38.96 26.90
C PRO A 25 0.21 -37.48 26.61
N SER A 26 -0.38 -36.97 25.53
CA SER A 26 -0.27 -35.56 25.16
C SER A 26 -0.78 -34.68 26.29
N THR A 27 0.00 -33.67 26.68
CA THR A 27 -0.38 -32.70 27.71
C THR A 27 -1.53 -31.78 27.28
N ILE A 28 -1.92 -31.81 26.01
CA ILE A 28 -2.85 -30.87 25.39
C ILE A 28 -4.14 -31.55 24.99
N ALA A 29 -5.24 -30.83 25.17
CA ALA A 29 -6.58 -31.28 24.82
C ALA A 29 -6.76 -31.31 23.29
N LYS A 30 -7.41 -32.39 22.82
CA LYS A 30 -7.77 -32.60 21.40
C LYS A 30 -8.60 -31.45 20.81
N SER A 31 -9.40 -30.80 21.65
CA SER A 31 -10.24 -29.67 21.26
C SER A 31 -10.23 -28.61 22.35
N HIS A 32 -10.21 -27.36 21.93
CA HIS A 32 -10.29 -26.19 22.80
C HIS A 32 -11.37 -25.25 22.27
N LYS A 33 -12.41 -24.98 23.08
CA LYS A 33 -13.55 -24.10 22.74
C LYS A 33 -14.24 -24.47 21.41
N GLY A 34 -14.41 -25.77 21.15
CA GLY A 34 -15.05 -26.27 19.93
C GLY A 34 -14.18 -26.18 18.66
N ARG A 35 -12.86 -26.05 18.82
CA ARG A 35 -11.87 -26.04 17.73
C ARG A 35 -10.89 -27.18 17.96
N ILE A 36 -10.56 -27.92 16.90
CA ILE A 36 -9.63 -29.04 17.01
C ILE A 36 -8.21 -28.49 17.02
N THR A 37 -7.40 -29.00 17.94
CA THR A 37 -5.98 -28.64 18.03
C THR A 37 -5.20 -29.46 17.01
N LEU A 38 -4.32 -28.82 16.24
CA LEU A 38 -3.40 -29.47 15.32
C LEU A 38 -1.96 -29.10 15.73
N PRO A 39 -1.21 -30.03 16.36
CA PRO A 39 0.20 -29.86 16.64
C PRO A 39 1.01 -29.90 15.35
N ILE A 40 1.87 -28.91 15.17
CA ILE A 40 2.81 -28.79 14.05
C ILE A 40 4.21 -28.71 14.63
N ARG A 41 5.11 -29.59 14.18
CA ARG A 41 6.50 -29.55 14.62
C ARG A 41 7.23 -28.42 13.91
N ILE A 42 7.87 -27.53 14.69
CA ILE A 42 8.75 -26.49 14.14
C ILE A 42 10.16 -27.06 14.05
N PRO A 43 10.83 -27.00 12.88
CA PRO A 43 12.22 -27.40 12.76
C PRO A 43 13.10 -26.46 13.58
N THR A 44 13.80 -27.01 14.57
CA THR A 44 14.76 -26.29 15.39
C THR A 44 16.18 -26.73 15.06
N ALA A 45 17.17 -25.85 15.20
CA ALA A 45 18.57 -26.22 15.02
C ALA A 45 19.01 -27.36 15.96
N HIS A 46 18.30 -27.52 17.08
CA HIS A 46 18.54 -28.54 18.09
C HIS A 46 17.91 -29.91 17.76
N ASP A 47 17.04 -30.02 16.76
CA ASP A 47 16.45 -31.32 16.36
C ASP A 47 17.50 -32.33 15.85
N LYS A 48 18.71 -31.87 15.52
CA LYS A 48 19.86 -32.74 15.20
C LYS A 48 20.45 -33.43 16.44
N HIS A 49 20.11 -32.98 17.65
CA HIS A 49 20.61 -33.55 18.89
C HIS A 49 19.64 -34.64 19.41
N PRO A 50 20.10 -35.87 19.68
CA PRO A 50 19.23 -37.00 20.03
C PRO A 50 18.46 -36.84 21.35
N ALA A 51 18.89 -35.94 22.23
CA ALA A 51 18.21 -35.63 23.50
C ALA A 51 17.32 -34.37 23.45
N ALA A 52 17.19 -33.70 22.31
CA ALA A 52 16.36 -32.52 22.19
C ALA A 52 14.87 -32.89 22.20
N LYS A 53 14.07 -32.16 22.99
CA LYS A 53 12.62 -32.34 23.01
C LYS A 53 12.01 -31.64 21.78
N PRO A 54 11.09 -32.28 21.04
CA PRO A 54 10.44 -31.65 19.90
C PRO A 54 9.62 -30.44 20.34
N VAL A 55 9.68 -29.36 19.55
CA VAL A 55 8.89 -28.14 19.77
C VAL A 55 7.68 -28.15 18.86
N PHE A 56 6.50 -27.96 19.45
CA PHE A 56 5.23 -27.94 18.74
C PHE A 56 4.61 -26.55 18.78
N HIS A 57 4.06 -26.14 17.64
CA HIS A 57 3.15 -25.02 17.48
C HIS A 57 1.73 -25.54 17.28
N TYR A 58 0.77 -24.94 17.95
CA TYR A 58 -0.61 -25.43 17.96
C TYR A 58 -1.48 -24.55 17.08
N LEU A 59 -1.93 -25.11 15.97
CA LEU A 59 -2.92 -24.49 15.10
C LEU A 59 -4.32 -24.94 15.56
N PHE A 60 -5.30 -24.03 15.60
CA PHE A 60 -6.68 -24.42 15.89
C PHE A 60 -7.52 -24.38 14.63
N VAL A 61 -8.15 -25.51 14.31
CA VAL A 61 -8.90 -25.72 13.08
C VAL A 61 -10.39 -25.85 13.39
N LYS A 62 -11.22 -25.17 12.60
CA LYS A 62 -12.68 -25.27 12.65
C LYS A 62 -13.24 -25.28 11.22
N PRO A 63 -14.30 -26.05 10.92
CA PRO A 63 -15.06 -25.86 9.69
C PRO A 63 -15.52 -24.40 9.55
N HIS A 64 -15.26 -23.79 8.39
CA HIS A 64 -15.68 -22.42 8.15
C HIS A 64 -17.17 -22.39 7.84
N ASP A 65 -17.92 -21.53 8.54
CA ASP A 65 -19.33 -21.28 8.27
C ASP A 65 -19.47 -19.88 7.65
N PRO A 66 -19.62 -19.78 6.31
CA PRO A 66 -19.65 -18.53 5.58
C PRO A 66 -21.05 -17.92 5.65
N GLN A 67 -21.50 -17.52 6.84
CA GLN A 67 -22.82 -16.89 6.96
C GLN A 67 -22.77 -15.46 6.41
N TYR A 68 -21.76 -14.66 6.73
CA TYR A 68 -21.50 -13.33 6.14
C TYR A 68 -20.05 -12.92 6.37
N THR A 69 -19.14 -13.27 5.46
CA THR A 69 -17.76 -12.73 5.47
C THR A 69 -17.46 -12.05 4.14
N PRO A 70 -16.72 -10.93 4.13
CA PRO A 70 -16.33 -10.25 2.90
C PRO A 70 -15.48 -11.14 1.96
N ILE A 71 -14.95 -12.24 2.50
CA ILE A 71 -14.26 -13.34 1.80
C ILE A 71 -15.20 -14.07 0.81
N ILE A 72 -16.49 -14.23 1.14
CA ILE A 72 -17.49 -14.88 0.27
C ILE A 72 -17.66 -14.11 -1.05
N ASN A 73 -17.57 -12.78 -0.99
CA ASN A 73 -17.70 -11.92 -2.16
C ASN A 73 -16.47 -11.98 -3.08
N ALA A 74 -15.30 -12.29 -2.52
CA ALA A 74 -14.06 -12.44 -3.26
C ALA A 74 -13.99 -13.80 -4.00
N HIS A 75 -14.67 -14.83 -3.50
CA HIS A 75 -14.68 -16.15 -4.13
C HIS A 75 -16.08 -16.77 -4.09
N PRO A 76 -16.89 -16.60 -5.16
CA PRO A 76 -18.17 -17.29 -5.25
C PRO A 76 -17.89 -18.81 -5.20
N ASN A 77 -18.63 -19.54 -4.36
CA ASN A 77 -18.51 -20.99 -4.08
C ASN A 77 -17.67 -21.43 -2.86
N ILE A 78 -17.33 -20.57 -1.89
CA ILE A 78 -16.60 -20.98 -0.65
C ILE A 78 -17.37 -21.99 0.24
N ASN A 79 -18.69 -22.10 0.09
CA ASN A 79 -19.56 -22.87 0.96
C ASN A 79 -19.21 -24.36 0.98
N GLY A 80 -18.89 -24.89 2.17
CA GLY A 80 -18.61 -26.31 2.39
C GLY A 80 -17.21 -26.80 1.97
N ARG A 81 -16.35 -25.92 1.45
CA ARG A 81 -14.97 -26.27 1.02
C ARG A 81 -13.87 -25.48 1.72
N SER A 82 -14.19 -24.87 2.86
CA SER A 82 -13.25 -23.99 3.57
C SER A 82 -13.10 -24.34 5.05
N LEU A 83 -11.89 -24.17 5.56
CA LEU A 83 -11.54 -24.31 6.96
C LEU A 83 -11.04 -23.00 7.52
N PHE A 84 -11.43 -22.71 8.76
CA PHE A 84 -10.98 -21.57 9.51
C PHE A 84 -9.84 -21.98 10.45
N LEU A 85 -8.71 -21.29 10.34
CA LEU A 85 -7.47 -21.55 11.04
C LEU A 85 -7.15 -20.38 11.98
N PHE A 86 -6.86 -20.68 13.24
CA PHE A 86 -6.38 -19.71 14.23
C PHE A 86 -4.97 -20.06 14.71
N ALA A 87 -4.26 -19.06 15.23
CA ALA A 87 -2.87 -19.15 15.67
C ALA A 87 -1.96 -19.57 14.52
N VAL A 88 -2.10 -18.88 13.39
CA VAL A 88 -1.28 -19.12 12.20
C VAL A 88 0.17 -18.73 12.51
N PRO A 89 1.17 -19.53 12.14
CA PRO A 89 2.57 -19.12 12.28
C PRO A 89 2.84 -17.79 11.58
N PHE A 90 3.66 -16.93 12.19
CA PHE A 90 3.93 -15.59 11.67
C PHE A 90 4.55 -15.59 10.26
N ASP A 91 5.21 -16.67 9.88
CA ASP A 91 5.82 -16.84 8.57
C ASP A 91 4.90 -17.57 7.58
N ALA A 92 3.68 -17.93 7.94
CA ALA A 92 2.85 -18.78 7.07
C ALA A 92 2.65 -18.22 5.66
N THR A 93 2.70 -19.10 4.67
CA THR A 93 2.29 -18.78 3.30
C THR A 93 1.35 -19.86 2.78
N VAL A 94 0.69 -19.58 1.65
CA VAL A 94 -0.17 -20.55 0.95
C VAL A 94 0.55 -21.88 0.70
N HIS A 95 1.84 -21.84 0.39
CA HIS A 95 2.67 -23.01 0.13
C HIS A 95 2.91 -23.85 1.38
N HIS A 96 3.08 -23.22 2.55
CA HIS A 96 3.25 -23.95 3.82
C HIS A 96 2.00 -24.75 4.15
N PHE A 97 0.83 -24.15 3.99
CA PHE A 97 -0.43 -24.87 4.20
C PHE A 97 -0.66 -25.97 3.16
N ARG A 98 -0.37 -25.72 1.88
CA ARG A 98 -0.45 -26.76 0.84
C ARG A 98 0.43 -27.96 1.20
N ALA A 99 1.68 -27.72 1.61
CA ALA A 99 2.60 -28.78 2.00
C ALA A 99 2.14 -29.51 3.28
N LEU A 100 1.74 -28.77 4.31
CA LEU A 100 1.24 -29.33 5.57
C LEU A 100 0.04 -30.25 5.34
N PHE A 101 -1.00 -29.77 4.66
CA PHE A 101 -2.21 -30.57 4.42
C PHE A 101 -1.96 -31.74 3.47
N THR A 102 -0.97 -31.63 2.56
CA THR A 102 -0.53 -32.78 1.75
C THR A 102 0.18 -33.83 2.61
N ALA A 103 1.08 -33.41 3.51
CA ALA A 103 1.81 -34.30 4.41
C ALA A 103 0.90 -34.98 5.45
N LEU A 104 -0.14 -34.29 5.91
CA LEU A 104 -1.18 -34.84 6.78
C LEU A 104 -2.04 -35.91 6.09
N GLY A 105 -1.94 -36.08 4.76
CA GLY A 105 -2.88 -36.88 3.98
C GLY A 105 -4.25 -36.22 3.81
N GLY A 106 -4.31 -34.90 4.00
CA GLY A 106 -5.47 -34.07 3.73
C GLY A 106 -5.64 -33.76 2.25
N GLY A 107 -6.76 -33.11 1.93
CA GLY A 107 -7.06 -32.68 0.56
C GLY A 107 -6.16 -31.53 0.07
N ARG A 108 -6.18 -31.28 -1.25
CA ARG A 108 -5.42 -30.19 -1.87
C ARG A 108 -6.07 -28.82 -1.61
N ILE A 109 -5.24 -27.84 -1.29
CA ILE A 109 -5.64 -26.45 -1.06
C ILE A 109 -5.54 -25.65 -2.36
N GLU A 110 -6.63 -24.97 -2.71
CA GLU A 110 -6.70 -24.02 -3.81
C GLU A 110 -6.00 -22.72 -3.42
N THR A 111 -6.48 -22.05 -2.37
CA THR A 111 -5.94 -20.78 -1.89
C THR A 111 -6.07 -20.68 -0.37
N VAL A 112 -5.27 -19.80 0.25
CA VAL A 112 -5.38 -19.45 1.67
C VAL A 112 -5.54 -17.94 1.73
N ILE A 113 -6.55 -17.48 2.45
CA ILE A 113 -6.90 -16.07 2.59
C ILE A 113 -6.58 -15.66 4.03
N PHE A 114 -5.66 -14.72 4.19
CA PHE A 114 -5.25 -14.22 5.50
C PHE A 114 -6.10 -13.02 5.91
N SER A 115 -6.36 -12.87 7.22
CA SER A 115 -7.12 -11.71 7.74
C SER A 115 -6.42 -10.38 7.52
N ASP A 116 -5.10 -10.39 7.41
CA ASP A 116 -4.27 -9.18 7.35
C ASP A 116 -4.04 -8.69 5.93
N GLU A 117 -4.40 -9.50 4.92
CA GLU A 117 -4.32 -9.09 3.52
C GLU A 117 -5.55 -8.28 3.13
N PRO A 118 -5.37 -7.15 2.41
CA PRO A 118 -6.49 -6.42 1.87
C PRO A 118 -7.25 -7.33 0.90
N LEU A 119 -8.56 -7.44 1.11
CA LEU A 119 -9.40 -8.23 0.23
C LEU A 119 -9.35 -7.64 -1.18
N PRO A 120 -9.35 -8.48 -2.23
CA PRO A 120 -9.31 -7.99 -3.60
C PRO A 120 -10.47 -7.00 -3.83
N PRO A 121 -10.22 -5.91 -4.56
CA PRO A 121 -11.26 -4.92 -4.84
C PRO A 121 -12.42 -5.62 -5.54
N ARG A 122 -13.64 -5.29 -5.11
CA ARG A 122 -14.88 -5.78 -5.71
C ARG A 122 -14.79 -5.55 -7.23
N PRO A 123 -15.04 -6.56 -8.09
CA PRO A 123 -15.32 -6.25 -9.49
C PRO A 123 -16.55 -5.35 -9.47
N THR A 124 -16.38 -4.08 -9.84
CA THR A 124 -17.49 -3.16 -10.01
C THR A 124 -18.37 -3.79 -11.07
N ASN A 125 -19.45 -4.43 -10.63
CA ASN A 125 -20.54 -4.78 -11.53
C ASN A 125 -20.93 -3.48 -12.20
N ILE A 126 -20.82 -3.49 -13.54
CA ILE A 126 -21.21 -2.41 -14.44
C ILE A 126 -22.47 -1.76 -13.88
N ASP A 127 -22.37 -0.48 -13.51
CA ASP A 127 -23.50 0.30 -12.97
C ASP A 127 -24.71 0.12 -13.90
N GLU A 128 -25.77 -0.51 -13.42
CA GLU A 128 -27.01 -0.72 -14.20
C GLU A 128 -27.64 0.62 -14.64
N ASP A 129 -27.31 1.72 -13.96
CA ASP A 129 -27.71 3.08 -14.32
C ASP A 129 -27.13 3.58 -15.65
N THR A 130 -26.00 3.00 -16.11
CA THR A 130 -25.42 3.32 -17.42
C THR A 130 -26.10 2.59 -18.58
N LEU A 131 -26.87 1.53 -18.30
CA LEU A 131 -27.59 0.75 -19.30
C LEU A 131 -28.92 1.41 -19.73
N ILE A 132 -29.52 2.22 -18.86
CA ILE A 132 -30.82 2.87 -19.11
C ILE A 132 -30.69 4.10 -20.02
N LYS A 133 -29.56 4.82 -20.00
CA LYS A 133 -29.36 6.05 -20.81
C LYS A 133 -28.89 5.79 -22.25
N ASN A 134 -28.42 4.58 -22.57
CA ASN A 134 -27.74 4.28 -23.85
C ASN A 134 -28.58 3.45 -24.84
N LYS A 135 -29.91 3.62 -24.86
CA LYS A 135 -30.76 2.99 -25.90
C LYS A 135 -30.78 3.73 -27.25
N ASN A 136 -30.35 4.99 -27.32
CA ASN A 136 -30.49 5.82 -28.53
C ASN A 136 -29.19 6.29 -29.23
N LYS A 137 -28.01 5.70 -28.94
CA LYS A 137 -26.79 5.99 -29.71
C LYS A 137 -26.16 4.71 -30.26
N LYS A 138 -26.07 4.62 -31.59
CA LYS A 138 -25.29 3.61 -32.34
C LYS A 138 -23.93 3.44 -31.66
N ARG A 139 -23.69 2.25 -31.11
CA ARG A 139 -22.49 1.92 -30.32
C ARG A 139 -21.26 1.85 -31.23
N LYS A 140 -20.33 2.80 -31.09
CA LYS A 140 -18.91 2.53 -31.34
C LYS A 140 -18.41 1.67 -30.19
N ARG A 141 -17.87 0.50 -30.50
CA ARG A 141 -17.30 -0.46 -29.55
C ARG A 141 -15.99 0.09 -29.00
N ASN A 142 -16.05 0.87 -27.92
CA ASN A 142 -14.87 1.10 -27.09
C ASN A 142 -14.72 -0.13 -26.16
N GLY A 143 -13.55 -0.76 -26.21
CA GLY A 143 -13.19 -1.88 -25.34
C GLY A 143 -13.16 -1.46 -23.87
N PRO A 144 -13.04 -2.43 -22.94
CA PRO A 144 -13.02 -2.13 -21.51
C PRO A 144 -11.85 -1.19 -21.21
N GLN A 145 -12.17 0.03 -20.76
CA GLN A 145 -11.20 0.90 -20.11
C GLN A 145 -10.86 0.23 -18.77
N GLN A 146 -9.87 -0.66 -18.80
CA GLN A 146 -9.08 -0.92 -17.61
C GLN A 146 -8.55 0.45 -17.18
N GLN A 147 -8.92 0.89 -15.99
CA GLN A 147 -8.23 1.97 -15.30
C GLN A 147 -6.78 1.51 -15.17
N GLN A 148 -5.95 1.88 -16.15
CA GLN A 148 -4.51 1.74 -16.01
C GLN A 148 -4.14 2.61 -14.83
N GLU A 149 -3.68 1.99 -13.75
CA GLU A 149 -3.03 2.71 -12.66
C GLU A 149 -1.97 3.60 -13.30
N THR A 150 -2.22 4.90 -13.29
CA THR A 150 -1.25 5.86 -13.78
C THR A 150 -0.03 5.77 -12.85
N ALA A 151 1.18 6.02 -13.36
CA ALA A 151 2.41 5.96 -12.56
C ALA A 151 2.34 6.82 -11.26
N GLU A 152 1.46 7.83 -11.23
CA GLU A 152 1.17 8.70 -10.08
C GLU A 152 0.31 8.04 -8.99
N THR A 153 -0.48 7.02 -9.33
CA THR A 153 -1.37 6.30 -8.41
C THR A 153 -0.84 4.91 -8.03
N ALA A 154 0.17 4.43 -8.74
CA ALA A 154 0.79 3.13 -8.49
C ALA A 154 1.50 3.12 -7.12
N GLN A 155 1.22 2.10 -6.31
CA GLN A 155 1.90 1.92 -5.04
C GLN A 155 3.36 1.53 -5.27
N TRP A 156 4.27 2.07 -4.47
CA TRP A 156 5.68 1.69 -4.52
C TRP A 156 5.84 0.19 -4.27
N PRO A 157 6.75 -0.50 -5.00
CA PRO A 157 7.03 -1.91 -4.74
C PRO A 157 7.41 -2.13 -3.26
N PRO A 158 6.88 -3.17 -2.61
CA PRO A 158 7.21 -3.45 -1.22
C PRO A 158 8.70 -3.80 -1.09
N LEU A 159 9.35 -3.19 -0.09
CA LEU A 159 10.76 -3.48 0.23
C LEU A 159 10.95 -4.90 0.78
N TRP A 160 9.95 -5.40 1.52
CA TRP A 160 9.96 -6.74 2.07
C TRP A 160 9.40 -7.75 1.07
N ASN A 161 10.16 -8.81 0.82
CA ASN A 161 9.84 -9.82 -0.20
C ASN A 161 8.74 -10.78 0.25
N ARG A 162 8.55 -10.88 1.57
CA ARG A 162 7.58 -11.74 2.23
C ARG A 162 6.91 -10.96 3.36
N GLN A 163 5.59 -10.86 3.28
CA GLN A 163 4.77 -10.35 4.36
C GLN A 163 4.78 -11.35 5.52
N LEU A 164 4.94 -10.83 6.74
CA LEU A 164 4.79 -11.62 7.96
C LEU A 164 3.47 -11.25 8.61
N HIS A 165 2.90 -12.23 9.30
CA HIS A 165 1.61 -12.14 9.96
C HIS A 165 1.76 -11.72 11.42
N ALA A 166 0.77 -11.00 11.92
CA ALA A 166 0.62 -10.70 13.33
C ALA A 166 0.31 -11.99 14.14
N PRO A 167 0.53 -12.00 15.46
CA PRO A 167 0.28 -13.19 16.28
C PRO A 167 -1.20 -13.60 16.39
N ASP A 168 -2.12 -12.68 16.11
CA ASP A 168 -3.58 -12.88 16.15
C ASP A 168 -4.20 -13.13 14.77
N THR A 169 -3.37 -13.22 13.72
CA THR A 169 -3.81 -13.46 12.36
C THR A 169 -4.57 -14.78 12.25
N THR A 170 -5.70 -14.69 11.55
CA THR A 170 -6.51 -15.85 11.21
C THR A 170 -6.42 -16.10 9.71
N ALA A 171 -6.60 -17.36 9.31
CA ALA A 171 -6.57 -17.73 7.91
C ALA A 171 -7.77 -18.59 7.55
N VAL A 172 -8.26 -18.41 6.33
CA VAL A 172 -9.28 -19.27 5.73
C VAL A 172 -8.62 -20.08 4.62
N ALA A 173 -8.49 -21.38 4.83
CA ALA A 173 -7.98 -22.29 3.82
C ALA A 173 -9.13 -22.79 2.94
N VAL A 174 -9.07 -22.51 1.64
CA VAL A 174 -10.04 -22.94 0.64
C VAL A 174 -9.50 -24.16 -0.09
N PHE A 175 -10.22 -25.26 -0.01
CA PHE A 175 -9.89 -26.52 -0.68
C PHE A 175 -10.46 -26.55 -2.08
N VAL A 176 -9.86 -27.37 -2.94
CA VAL A 176 -10.33 -27.57 -4.32
C VAL A 176 -11.78 -28.07 -4.32
N ASP A 177 -12.08 -29.08 -3.50
CA ASP A 177 -13.40 -29.73 -3.40
C ASP A 177 -13.88 -29.83 -1.94
N ALA A 178 -15.19 -29.98 -1.74
CA ALA A 178 -15.78 -30.23 -0.41
C ALA A 178 -15.27 -31.56 0.19
N LYS A 179 -15.12 -32.61 -0.62
CA LYS A 179 -14.56 -33.90 -0.17
C LYS A 179 -13.12 -33.77 0.32
N ALA A 180 -12.33 -32.91 -0.33
CA ALA A 180 -10.95 -32.61 0.07
C ALA A 180 -10.91 -31.93 1.44
N CYS A 181 -11.86 -31.02 1.70
CA CYS A 181 -12.06 -30.36 2.99
C CYS A 181 -12.44 -31.36 4.10
N GLU A 182 -13.38 -32.27 3.83
CA GLU A 182 -13.78 -33.33 4.78
C GLU A 182 -12.63 -34.28 5.12
N LEU A 183 -11.83 -34.68 4.11
CA LEU A 183 -10.62 -35.49 4.33
C LEU A 183 -9.59 -34.75 5.19
N ALA A 184 -9.40 -33.45 4.94
CA ALA A 184 -8.52 -32.63 5.75
C ALA A 184 -9.00 -32.55 7.21
N MET A 185 -10.30 -32.39 7.46
CA MET A 185 -10.85 -32.42 8.82
C MET A 185 -10.62 -33.77 9.52
N LYS A 186 -10.86 -34.90 8.83
CA LYS A 186 -10.58 -36.23 9.39
C LYS A 186 -9.10 -36.43 9.71
N ALA A 187 -8.21 -35.95 8.85
CA ALA A 187 -6.77 -35.99 9.08
C ALA A 187 -6.35 -35.12 10.28
N VAL A 188 -6.98 -33.95 10.46
CA VAL A 188 -6.75 -33.07 11.61
C VAL A 188 -7.25 -33.71 12.90
N GLU A 189 -8.43 -34.35 12.89
CA GLU A 189 -8.95 -35.08 14.05
C GLU A 189 -8.04 -36.25 14.45
N ALA A 190 -7.55 -37.02 13.46
CA ALA A 190 -6.63 -38.13 13.68
C ALA A 190 -5.30 -37.70 14.29
N ASN A 191 -4.80 -36.52 13.92
CA ASN A 191 -3.53 -35.95 14.39
C ASN A 191 -3.71 -34.90 15.49
N SER A 192 -4.85 -34.88 16.19
CA SER A 192 -5.18 -33.82 17.15
C SER A 192 -4.39 -33.82 18.46
N THR A 193 -3.56 -34.85 18.68
CA THR A 193 -2.73 -35.02 19.87
C THR A 193 -1.26 -35.02 19.52
N ASP A 194 -0.47 -34.38 20.36
CA ASP A 194 0.97 -34.26 20.18
C ASP A 194 1.61 -35.64 20.21
N ASN A 195 2.21 -36.04 19.09
CA ASN A 195 2.98 -37.26 19.01
C ASN A 195 4.43 -36.87 18.64
N PRO A 196 5.43 -37.23 19.47
CA PRO A 196 6.84 -36.96 19.18
C PRO A 196 7.34 -37.66 17.91
N ARG A 197 6.56 -38.62 17.36
CA ARG A 197 6.82 -39.32 16.10
C ARG A 197 5.98 -38.79 14.93
N LEU A 198 5.48 -37.56 15.02
CA LEU A 198 4.85 -36.92 13.85
C LEU A 198 5.91 -36.72 12.76
N ASP A 199 5.62 -37.28 11.59
CA ASP A 199 6.55 -37.30 10.45
C ASP A 199 6.45 -36.03 9.58
N TYR A 200 5.58 -35.08 9.91
CA TYR A 200 5.45 -33.80 9.20
C TYR A 200 6.02 -32.63 10.01
N PHE A 201 6.65 -31.70 9.31
CA PHE A 201 7.27 -30.50 9.87
C PHE A 201 6.76 -29.25 9.16
N TRP A 202 6.75 -28.11 9.85
CA TRP A 202 6.47 -26.83 9.22
C TRP A 202 7.55 -26.49 8.19
N GLY A 203 7.13 -26.28 6.95
CA GLY A 203 8.04 -25.97 5.84
C GLY A 203 8.61 -27.19 5.11
N ASP A 204 8.33 -28.41 5.58
CA ASP A 204 8.73 -29.63 4.85
C ASP A 204 7.85 -29.84 3.61
N GLY A 205 8.43 -30.39 2.54
CA GLY A 205 7.75 -30.57 1.26
C GLY A 205 7.57 -29.29 0.42
N ILE A 206 8.05 -28.14 0.89
CA ILE A 206 8.15 -26.93 0.07
C ILE A 206 9.35 -27.10 -0.86
N GLY A 207 9.09 -27.51 -2.10
CA GLY A 207 10.13 -27.64 -3.11
C GLY A 207 10.87 -26.31 -3.34
N LYS A 208 12.18 -26.38 -3.64
CA LYS A 208 13.02 -25.22 -3.98
C LYS A 208 12.51 -24.39 -5.19
N GLY A 209 11.51 -24.88 -5.93
CA GLY A 209 10.90 -24.21 -7.07
C GLY A 209 9.65 -23.36 -6.74
N ALA A 210 9.29 -23.21 -5.47
CA ALA A 210 8.18 -22.34 -5.05
C ALA A 210 8.58 -20.87 -4.82
N ASP A 211 9.86 -20.52 -5.07
CA ASP A 211 10.46 -19.18 -4.92
C ASP A 211 9.98 -18.41 -3.68
N ILE A 212 9.92 -19.09 -2.53
CA ILE A 212 9.55 -18.45 -1.27
C ILE A 212 10.80 -17.77 -0.71
N PRO A 213 10.79 -16.44 -0.50
CA PRO A 213 11.92 -15.75 0.09
C PRO A 213 12.25 -16.33 1.46
N GLU A 214 13.54 -16.63 1.65
CA GLU A 214 14.06 -17.20 2.88
C GLU A 214 13.94 -16.19 4.04
N LEU A 215 13.68 -16.70 5.24
CA LEU A 215 13.69 -15.88 6.45
C LEU A 215 15.09 -15.78 7.06
N GLY A 216 15.22 -14.95 8.09
CA GLY A 216 16.47 -14.78 8.82
C GLY A 216 17.42 -13.83 8.11
N ARG A 217 18.70 -14.21 8.01
CA ARG A 217 19.76 -13.35 7.46
C ARG A 217 19.49 -12.92 6.01
N ALA A 218 19.10 -13.87 5.15
CA ALA A 218 18.82 -13.61 3.74
C ALA A 218 17.76 -12.52 3.55
N ARG A 219 16.67 -12.56 4.34
CA ARG A 219 15.61 -11.54 4.32
C ARG A 219 16.13 -10.12 4.54
N TYR A 220 17.03 -9.94 5.51
CA TYR A 220 17.59 -8.61 5.81
C TYR A 220 18.61 -8.17 4.77
N GLU A 221 19.41 -9.08 4.23
CA GLU A 221 20.33 -8.78 3.13
C GLU A 221 19.57 -8.33 1.88
N GLU A 222 18.49 -9.03 1.52
CA GLU A 222 17.61 -8.64 0.41
C GLU A 222 16.93 -7.28 0.67
N TYR A 223 16.45 -7.05 1.89
CA TYR A 223 15.87 -5.75 2.27
C TYR A 223 16.87 -4.60 2.09
N ILE A 224 18.11 -4.78 2.56
CA ILE A 224 19.17 -3.76 2.43
C ILE A 224 19.52 -3.52 0.96
N GLN A 225 19.62 -4.59 0.16
CA GLN A 225 19.87 -4.47 -1.28
C GLN A 225 18.75 -3.72 -2.00
N ARG A 226 17.48 -3.91 -1.58
CA ARG A 226 16.34 -3.19 -2.14
C ARG A 226 16.23 -1.74 -1.67
N SER A 227 16.63 -1.44 -0.43
CA SER A 227 16.63 -0.07 0.10
C SER A 227 17.72 0.80 -0.54
N TYR A 228 18.79 0.19 -1.04
CA TYR A 228 19.90 0.87 -1.70
C TYR A 228 20.15 0.31 -3.10
N PRO A 229 19.28 0.63 -4.08
CA PRO A 229 19.47 0.21 -5.47
C PRO A 229 20.69 0.91 -6.09
N ASP A 230 21.19 0.32 -7.17
CA ASP A 230 22.28 0.88 -7.97
C ASP A 230 21.93 2.29 -8.48
N THR A 231 22.85 3.24 -8.28
CA THR A 231 22.64 4.67 -8.54
C THR A 231 22.46 4.95 -10.03
N GLU A 232 23.19 4.23 -10.89
CA GLU A 232 23.07 4.37 -12.35
C GLU A 232 21.71 3.91 -12.85
N ARG A 233 21.23 2.77 -12.32
CA ARG A 233 19.90 2.25 -12.66
C ARG A 233 18.80 3.18 -12.17
N LEU A 234 18.96 3.76 -10.98
CA LEU A 234 18.00 4.71 -10.42
C LEU A 234 17.94 6.00 -11.25
N GLN A 235 19.08 6.57 -11.63
CA GLN A 235 19.11 7.75 -12.50
C GLN A 235 18.41 7.50 -13.83
N LYS A 236 18.74 6.39 -14.52
CA LYS A 236 18.07 6.01 -15.77
C LYS A 236 16.56 5.90 -15.60
N PHE A 237 16.11 5.25 -14.53
CA PHE A 237 14.68 5.12 -14.24
C PHE A 237 14.01 6.50 -14.02
N VAL A 238 14.65 7.40 -13.28
CA VAL A 238 14.15 8.76 -13.06
C VAL A 238 14.08 9.53 -14.39
N ASP A 239 15.17 9.52 -15.17
CA ASP A 239 15.24 10.22 -16.46
C ASP A 239 14.18 9.71 -17.44
N ASP A 240 14.00 8.39 -17.54
CA ASP A 240 12.97 7.76 -18.37
C ASP A 240 11.55 8.14 -17.90
N SER A 241 11.34 8.16 -16.58
CA SER A 241 10.05 8.52 -15.99
C SER A 241 9.69 9.99 -16.24
N LEU A 242 10.66 10.90 -16.13
CA LEU A 242 10.49 12.33 -16.38
C LEU A 242 10.29 12.61 -17.87
N ALA A 243 11.03 11.92 -18.74
CA ALA A 243 10.86 12.02 -20.19
C ALA A 243 9.46 11.54 -20.63
N ALA A 244 8.97 10.42 -20.06
CA ALA A 244 7.63 9.92 -20.31
C ALA A 244 6.54 10.89 -19.80
N TYR A 245 6.75 11.49 -18.63
CA TYR A 245 5.86 12.52 -18.08
C TYR A 245 5.82 13.77 -18.97
N ASP A 246 6.97 14.30 -19.36
CA ASP A 246 7.07 15.47 -20.25
C ASP A 246 6.42 15.20 -21.61
N ALA A 247 6.58 13.99 -22.16
CA ALA A 247 5.90 13.58 -23.38
C ALA A 247 4.38 13.55 -23.20
N ARG A 248 3.88 13.06 -22.06
CA ARG A 248 2.46 13.07 -21.72
C ARG A 248 1.90 14.48 -21.62
N ILE A 249 2.59 15.38 -20.92
CA ILE A 249 2.18 16.79 -20.77
C ILE A 249 2.17 17.49 -22.12
N LYS A 250 3.19 17.28 -22.96
CA LYS A 250 3.24 17.84 -24.32
C LYS A 250 2.10 17.33 -25.19
N ALA A 251 1.81 16.03 -25.16
CA ALA A 251 0.69 15.45 -25.90
C ALA A 251 -0.66 16.03 -25.45
N GLU A 252 -0.86 16.20 -24.14
CA GLU A 252 -2.08 16.82 -23.60
C GLU A 252 -2.21 18.30 -24.02
N GLU A 253 -1.09 19.04 -24.02
CA GLU A 253 -1.07 20.42 -24.52
C GLU A 253 -1.37 20.51 -26.02
N GLU A 254 -0.86 19.59 -26.82
CA GLU A 254 -1.15 19.52 -28.26
C GLU A 254 -2.61 19.16 -28.52
N GLU A 255 -3.18 18.21 -27.78
CA GLU A 255 -4.60 17.89 -27.84
C GLU A 255 -5.46 19.09 -27.43
N ARG A 256 -5.06 19.81 -26.38
CA ARG A 256 -5.76 21.02 -25.93
C ARG A 256 -5.70 22.12 -27.00
N ARG A 257 -4.54 22.31 -27.64
CA ARG A 257 -4.37 23.25 -28.75
C ARG A 257 -5.19 22.85 -29.97
N ARG A 258 -5.25 21.55 -30.28
CA ARG A 258 -6.07 21.03 -31.38
C ARG A 258 -7.56 21.26 -31.12
N LYS A 259 -8.06 20.89 -29.94
CA LYS A 259 -9.45 21.14 -29.53
C LYS A 259 -9.79 22.63 -29.51
N ALA A 260 -8.86 23.50 -29.15
CA ALA A 260 -9.06 24.95 -29.21
C ALA A 260 -9.14 25.51 -30.64
N ASN A 261 -8.57 24.82 -31.63
CA ASN A 261 -8.55 25.25 -33.03
C ASN A 261 -9.67 24.64 -33.88
N GLU A 262 -10.30 23.55 -33.44
CA GLU A 262 -11.43 22.93 -34.13
C GLU A 262 -12.72 23.70 -33.78
N PRO A 263 -13.45 24.25 -34.78
CA PRO A 263 -14.74 24.92 -34.54
C PRO A 263 -15.78 23.92 -34.03
N ASP A 264 -16.58 24.33 -33.05
CA ASP A 264 -17.68 23.53 -32.51
C ASP A 264 -18.80 23.33 -33.55
N GLU A 265 -19.76 22.43 -33.27
CA GLU A 265 -20.92 22.13 -34.15
C GLU A 265 -21.74 23.39 -34.53
N ASP A 266 -21.68 24.45 -33.72
CA ASP A 266 -22.30 25.76 -33.94
C ASP A 266 -21.38 26.80 -34.63
N GLY A 267 -20.17 26.41 -35.04
CA GLY A 267 -19.22 27.26 -35.78
C GLY A 267 -18.44 28.28 -34.93
N PHE A 268 -18.52 28.20 -33.60
CA PHE A 268 -17.73 29.03 -32.69
C PHE A 268 -16.39 28.37 -32.33
N VAL A 269 -15.34 29.18 -32.21
CA VAL A 269 -14.01 28.74 -31.76
C VAL A 269 -13.87 29.05 -30.28
N THR A 270 -13.63 28.04 -29.45
CA THR A 270 -13.45 28.24 -28.00
C THR A 270 -12.12 28.95 -27.73
N VAL A 271 -12.17 30.17 -27.19
CA VAL A 271 -10.95 30.91 -26.80
C VAL A 271 -10.36 30.28 -25.55
N VAL A 272 -9.43 29.34 -25.72
CA VAL A 272 -8.66 28.80 -24.61
C VAL A 272 -7.49 29.74 -24.31
N ARG A 273 -7.43 30.25 -23.07
CA ARG A 273 -6.27 31.01 -22.62
C ARG A 273 -5.06 30.07 -22.65
N SER A 274 -4.09 30.37 -23.51
CA SER A 274 -2.74 29.77 -23.51
C SER A 274 -2.06 30.08 -22.17
N SER A 275 -2.41 29.34 -21.13
CA SER A 275 -1.71 29.34 -19.85
C SER A 275 -0.62 28.30 -19.92
N ARG A 276 0.48 28.63 -20.61
CA ARG A 276 1.74 27.93 -20.37
C ARG A 276 2.02 28.02 -18.86
N PRO A 277 2.41 26.92 -18.19
CA PRO A 277 2.95 27.02 -16.84
C PRO A 277 4.12 28.00 -16.88
N ARG A 278 3.93 29.20 -16.33
CA ARG A 278 5.04 30.14 -16.20
C ARG A 278 5.80 29.77 -14.94
N PRO A 279 7.13 29.85 -14.95
CA PRO A 279 7.91 29.85 -13.72
C PRO A 279 7.31 30.85 -12.72
N PRO A 280 7.45 30.60 -11.41
CA PRO A 280 7.03 31.57 -10.40
C PRO A 280 7.65 32.95 -10.71
N PRO A 281 6.87 34.04 -10.71
CA PRO A 281 7.36 35.35 -11.12
C PRO A 281 8.45 35.83 -10.16
N SER A 282 9.53 36.40 -10.71
CA SER A 282 10.57 37.03 -9.90
C SER A 282 10.02 38.25 -9.15
N ALA A 283 10.69 38.67 -8.07
CA ALA A 283 10.30 39.85 -7.31
C ALA A 283 10.22 41.12 -8.18
N GLU A 284 11.06 41.22 -9.21
CA GLU A 284 11.07 42.32 -10.17
C GLU A 284 9.82 42.29 -11.07
N GLU A 285 9.42 41.12 -11.57
CA GLU A 285 8.19 40.96 -12.36
C GLU A 285 6.94 41.29 -11.55
N ILE A 286 6.92 40.96 -10.26
CA ILE A 286 5.82 41.29 -9.35
C ILE A 286 5.73 42.82 -9.18
N ALA A 287 6.86 43.48 -8.94
CA ALA A 287 6.92 44.93 -8.80
C ALA A 287 6.51 45.66 -10.10
N GLU A 288 6.89 45.14 -11.26
CA GLU A 288 6.45 45.67 -12.55
C GLU A 288 4.95 45.52 -12.77
N ARG A 289 4.36 44.38 -12.39
CA ARG A 289 2.91 44.17 -12.51
C ARG A 289 2.16 45.15 -11.64
N LEU A 290 2.61 45.35 -10.40
CA LEU A 290 2.01 46.33 -9.49
C LEU A 290 2.06 47.75 -10.07
N LYS A 291 3.22 48.17 -10.60
CA LYS A 291 3.37 49.47 -11.30
C LYS A 291 2.48 49.59 -12.53
N LYS A 292 2.29 48.52 -13.30
CA LYS A 292 1.40 48.50 -14.47
C LYS A 292 -0.06 48.61 -14.05
N GLU A 293 -0.46 47.98 -12.95
CA GLU A 293 -1.80 48.10 -12.38
C GLU A 293 -2.09 49.51 -11.87
N GLU A 294 -1.15 50.14 -11.16
CA GLU A 294 -1.25 51.54 -10.74
C GLU A 294 -1.38 52.49 -11.94
N LYS A 295 -0.60 52.26 -13.01
CA LYS A 295 -0.70 53.06 -14.24
C LYS A 295 -2.03 52.87 -14.94
N LYS A 296 -2.57 51.64 -14.97
CA LYS A 296 -3.89 51.35 -15.55
C LYS A 296 -5.02 52.00 -14.76
N ALA A 297 -4.94 51.98 -13.42
CA ALA A 297 -5.88 52.66 -12.56
C ALA A 297 -5.91 54.17 -12.83
N LYS A 298 -4.74 54.79 -13.08
CA LYS A 298 -4.63 56.20 -13.45
C LYS A 298 -5.09 56.50 -14.88
N LYS A 299 -4.92 55.56 -15.82
CA LYS A 299 -5.23 55.76 -17.26
C LYS A 299 -6.74 55.88 -17.56
N GLY A 300 -7.62 55.45 -16.65
CA GLY A 300 -9.07 55.61 -16.77
C GLY A 300 -9.64 56.88 -16.15
N PHE A 301 -8.84 57.63 -15.37
CA PHE A 301 -9.31 58.84 -14.70
C PHE A 301 -8.92 60.08 -15.53
N LEU A 302 -9.86 60.57 -16.35
CA LEU A 302 -9.70 61.83 -17.05
C LEU A 302 -10.01 62.97 -16.07
N SER A 303 -8.98 63.61 -15.52
CA SER A 303 -9.09 64.58 -14.41
C SER A 303 -9.71 65.94 -14.78
N ASP A 304 -9.89 66.21 -16.07
CA ASP A 304 -10.35 67.52 -16.58
C ASP A 304 -11.70 67.48 -17.31
N PHE A 305 -12.35 66.32 -17.36
CA PHE A 305 -13.56 66.17 -18.17
C PHE A 305 -14.79 66.81 -17.51
N TYR A 306 -14.89 66.74 -16.17
CA TYR A 306 -16.08 67.19 -15.46
C TYR A 306 -15.88 68.52 -14.75
N ARG A 307 -16.88 69.40 -14.83
CA ARG A 307 -16.88 70.71 -14.16
C ARG A 307 -16.69 70.63 -12.64
N PHE A 308 -17.05 69.52 -12.00
CA PHE A 308 -16.83 69.32 -10.56
C PHE A 308 -15.35 69.07 -10.24
N GLN A 309 -14.60 68.40 -11.11
CA GLN A 309 -13.16 68.17 -10.95
C GLN A 309 -12.41 69.52 -10.96
N GLN A 310 -12.76 70.41 -11.90
CA GLN A 310 -12.20 71.76 -11.96
C GLN A 310 -12.57 72.61 -10.72
N ARG A 311 -13.75 72.40 -10.12
CA ARG A 311 -14.12 73.07 -8.87
C ARG A 311 -13.32 72.53 -7.68
N GLU A 312 -13.08 71.23 -7.62
CA GLU A 312 -12.26 70.62 -6.57
C GLU A 312 -10.81 71.07 -6.67
N VAL A 313 -10.21 71.09 -7.87
CA VAL A 313 -8.85 71.60 -8.09
C VAL A 313 -8.74 73.06 -7.65
N LYS A 314 -9.70 73.92 -8.03
CA LYS A 314 -9.72 75.32 -7.58
C LYS A 314 -9.89 75.47 -6.07
N LYS A 315 -10.70 74.60 -5.44
CA LYS A 315 -10.89 74.58 -3.99
C LYS A 315 -9.62 74.12 -3.26
N GLU A 316 -8.90 73.16 -3.82
CA GLU A 316 -7.62 72.68 -3.29
C GLU A 316 -6.53 73.73 -3.43
N GLN A 317 -6.42 74.41 -4.57
CA GLN A 317 -5.53 75.55 -4.77
C GLN A 317 -5.83 76.70 -3.78
N ALA A 318 -7.12 77.03 -3.57
CA ALA A 318 -7.51 78.03 -2.59
C ALA A 318 -7.13 77.64 -1.15
N LYS A 319 -7.28 76.36 -0.79
CA LYS A 319 -6.83 75.83 0.52
C LYS A 319 -5.30 75.90 0.66
N GLN A 320 -4.54 75.55 -0.36
CA GLN A 320 -3.08 75.64 -0.35
C GLN A 320 -2.62 77.09 -0.15
N LEU A 321 -3.26 78.06 -0.81
CA LEU A 321 -2.97 79.48 -0.59
C LEU A 321 -3.30 79.93 0.83
N LEU A 322 -4.42 79.46 1.41
CA LEU A 322 -4.75 79.73 2.82
C LEU A 322 -3.67 79.18 3.76
N SER A 323 -3.24 77.92 3.54
CA SER A 323 -2.18 77.27 4.34
C SER A 323 -0.88 78.05 4.25
N GLN A 324 -0.45 78.45 3.05
CA GLN A 324 0.76 79.25 2.85
C GLN A 324 0.65 80.63 3.54
N PHE A 325 -0.54 81.24 3.55
CA PHE A 325 -0.77 82.50 4.24
C PHE A 325 -0.70 82.35 5.77
N GLU A 326 -1.27 81.28 6.32
CA GLU A 326 -1.19 80.97 7.75
C GLU A 326 0.27 80.71 8.17
N ASP A 327 1.02 79.95 7.38
CA ASP A 327 2.45 79.71 7.61
C ASP A 327 3.26 81.02 7.56
N ALA A 328 3.00 81.89 6.58
CA ALA A 328 3.64 83.20 6.48
C ALA A 328 3.27 84.11 7.67
N ARG A 329 2.00 84.08 8.11
CA ARG A 329 1.54 84.83 9.29
C ARG A 329 2.21 84.32 10.57
N GLN A 330 2.35 83.01 10.72
CA GLN A 330 3.06 82.40 11.85
C GLN A 330 4.56 82.77 11.83
N GLN A 331 5.20 82.78 10.65
CA GLN A 331 6.59 83.21 10.50
C GLN A 331 6.78 84.70 10.87
N LEU A 332 5.86 85.58 10.47
CA LEU A 332 5.88 86.99 10.87
C LEU A 332 5.66 87.17 12.38
N HIS A 333 4.77 86.38 12.99
CA HIS A 333 4.56 86.41 14.44
C HIS A 333 5.79 85.95 15.22
N LYS A 334 6.48 84.89 14.76
CA LYS A 334 7.76 84.44 15.33
C LYS A 334 8.81 85.55 15.24
N ARG A 335 9.02 86.14 14.06
CA ARG A 335 9.94 87.28 13.86
C ARG A 335 9.59 88.52 14.69
N ARG A 336 8.30 88.77 14.98
CA ARG A 336 7.87 89.88 15.85
C ARG A 336 8.16 89.62 17.33
N LYS A 337 8.01 88.37 17.81
CA LYS A 337 8.39 87.99 19.19
C LYS A 337 9.90 88.04 19.40
N ASP A 338 10.68 87.65 18.39
CA ASP A 338 12.15 87.70 18.44
C ASP A 338 12.70 89.15 18.43
N LYS A 339 11.87 90.14 18.06
CA LYS A 339 12.23 91.57 18.01
C LYS A 339 11.74 92.37 19.24
N SER A 340 11.07 91.72 20.19
CA SER A 340 10.60 92.30 21.46
C SER A 340 11.35 91.76 22.67
N VAL A 341 12.58 91.28 22.46
CA VAL A 341 13.64 91.04 23.45
C VAL A 341 14.80 91.92 23.04
#